data_AF-A0A850WS84-F1
#
_entry.id   AF-A0A850WS84-F1
#
_cell.length_a   1.000
_cell.length_b   1.000
_cell.length_c   1.000
_cell.angle_alpha   90.00
_cell.angle_beta   90.00
_cell.angle_gamma   90.00
#
_symmetry.space_group_name_H-M   'P 1'
#
loop_
_entity.id
_entity.type
_entity.pdbx_description
1 polymer ?
#
loop_
_entity_poly.entity_id
_entity_poly.type
_entity_poly.pdbx_seq_one_letter_code
_entity_poly.pdbx_strand_id
1 'polypeptide(L)' 'LSVALSGTVLSRCPACARNFANLYCNNICSPNQSLFTNVTRVVERTTPQGTSRLAVVEYQCFYQQEFAD' A
#
# COMPACT_ATOMS: atom_id res chain seq x y z
N LEU A 1 5.70 10.30 -5.41
CA LEU A 1 5.89 9.79 -6.79
C LEU A 1 5.13 8.48 -7.06
N SER A 2 5.01 7.58 -6.07
CA SER A 2 4.53 6.20 -6.23
C SER A 2 3.19 6.02 -6.96
N VAL A 3 2.21 6.91 -6.77
CA VAL A 3 0.86 6.78 -7.34
C VAL A 3 0.59 7.80 -8.46
N ALA A 4 1.53 8.74 -8.69
CA ALA A 4 1.29 9.91 -9.52
C ALA A 4 1.09 9.57 -11.00
N LEU A 5 1.93 8.67 -11.55
CA LEU A 5 1.83 8.27 -12.95
C LEU A 5 0.50 7.56 -13.24
N SER A 6 0.13 6.58 -12.42
CA SER A 6 -1.15 5.88 -12.56
C SER A 6 -2.34 6.82 -12.42
N GLY A 7 -2.26 7.80 -11.50
CA GLY A 7 -3.26 8.86 -11.38
C GLY A 7 -3.43 9.66 -12.67
N THR A 8 -2.33 10.00 -13.36
CA THR A 8 -2.40 10.67 -14.67
C THR A 8 -3.03 9.79 -15.74
N VAL A 9 -2.65 8.50 -15.82
CA VAL A 9 -3.20 7.56 -16.80
C VAL A 9 -4.70 7.36 -16.61
N LEU A 10 -5.15 7.23 -15.35
CA LEU A 10 -6.55 6.98 -15.01
C LEU A 10 -7.39 8.28 -14.91
N SER A 11 -6.77 9.45 -15.11
CA SER A 11 -7.41 10.76 -14.89
C SER A 11 -8.68 11.00 -15.73
N ARG A 12 -8.81 10.33 -16.88
CA ARG A 12 -10.01 10.43 -17.74
C ARG A 12 -11.24 9.74 -17.16
N CYS A 13 -11.07 8.83 -16.21
CA CYS A 13 -12.18 8.15 -15.52
C CYS A 13 -12.02 8.29 -14.00
N PRO A 14 -12.77 9.22 -13.36
CA PRO A 14 -12.66 9.46 -11.92
C PRO A 14 -12.96 8.23 -11.05
N ALA A 15 -13.83 7.33 -11.51
CA ALA A 15 -14.13 6.10 -10.80
C ALA A 15 -12.92 5.15 -10.78
N CYS A 16 -12.26 4.94 -11.91
CA CYS A 16 -11.05 4.12 -11.99
C CYS A 16 -9.92 4.71 -11.13
N ALA A 17 -9.70 6.03 -11.22
CA ALA A 17 -8.69 6.70 -10.39
C ALA A 17 -8.98 6.54 -8.89
N ARG A 18 -10.25 6.65 -8.47
CA ARG A 18 -10.66 6.48 -7.07
C ARG A 18 -10.49 5.04 -6.60
N ASN A 19 -10.91 4.05 -7.37
CA ASN A 19 -10.76 2.63 -7.00
C ASN A 19 -9.28 2.25 -6.88
N PHE A 20 -8.45 2.69 -7.83
CA PHE A 20 -7.01 2.51 -7.75
C PHE A 20 -6.41 3.17 -6.52
N ALA A 21 -6.74 4.43 -6.23
CA ALA A 21 -6.27 5.10 -5.03
C ALA A 21 -6.71 4.38 -3.75
N ASN A 22 -7.96 3.90 -3.70
CA ASN A 22 -8.51 3.18 -2.56
C ASN A 22 -7.78 1.87 -2.28
N LEU A 23 -7.35 1.13 -3.30
CA LEU A 23 -6.51 -0.07 -3.13
C LEU A 23 -5.25 0.27 -2.31
N TYR A 24 -4.49 1.30 -2.72
CA TYR A 24 -3.27 1.72 -2.00
C TYR A 24 -3.56 2.31 -0.62
N CYS A 25 -4.60 3.13 -0.50
CA CYS A 25 -5.00 3.70 0.79
C CYS A 25 -5.35 2.60 1.80
N ASN A 26 -6.04 1.54 1.39
CA ASN A 26 -6.30 0.40 2.26
C ASN A 26 -5.00 -0.29 2.67
N ASN A 27 -4.13 -0.59 1.70
CA ASN A 27 -2.85 -1.25 1.95
C ASN A 27 -1.90 -0.47 2.86
N ILE A 28 -2.03 0.86 2.97
CA ILE A 28 -1.06 1.72 3.68
C ILE A 28 -1.66 2.34 4.94
N CYS A 29 -2.92 2.78 4.90
CA CYS A 29 -3.52 3.65 5.90
C CYS A 29 -4.74 3.04 6.61
N SER A 30 -5.21 1.84 6.22
CA SER A 30 -6.37 1.24 6.88
C SER A 30 -6.09 0.99 8.36
N PRO A 31 -6.99 1.38 9.29
CA PRO A 31 -6.84 1.03 10.70
C PRO A 31 -6.92 -0.49 10.93
N ASN A 32 -7.50 -1.23 9.97
CA ASN A 32 -7.66 -2.68 10.00
C ASN A 32 -6.70 -3.39 9.03
N GLN A 33 -5.60 -2.73 8.62
CA GLN A 33 -4.62 -3.26 7.65
C GLN A 33 -4.16 -4.69 7.98
N SER A 34 -3.94 -5.00 9.26
CA SER A 34 -3.49 -6.32 9.72
C SER A 34 -4.47 -7.46 9.45
N LEU A 35 -5.74 -7.16 9.12
CA LEU A 35 -6.72 -8.19 8.76
C LEU A 35 -6.49 -8.75 7.36
N PHE A 36 -5.77 -8.03 6.48
CA PHE A 36 -5.64 -8.39 5.07
C PHE A 36 -4.21 -8.18 4.52
N THR A 37 -3.25 -7.83 5.36
CA THR A 37 -1.83 -7.81 4.97
C THR A 37 -0.98 -8.71 5.89
N ASN A 38 0.08 -9.28 5.33
CA ASN A 38 1.05 -10.07 6.09
C ASN A 38 2.47 -9.68 5.70
N VAL A 39 3.28 -9.23 6.66
CA VAL A 39 4.69 -8.86 6.42
C VAL A 39 5.52 -10.14 6.27
N THR A 40 6.19 -10.28 5.12
CA THR A 40 7.01 -11.47 4.81
C THR A 40 8.51 -11.22 4.92
N ARG A 41 8.95 -9.95 4.80
CA ARG A 41 10.37 -9.59 4.95
C ARG A 41 10.55 -8.20 5.54
N VAL A 42 11.48 -8.10 6.49
CA VAL A 42 11.93 -6.86 7.12
C VAL A 42 13.45 -6.73 7.05
N VAL A 43 13.95 -5.49 7.13
CA VAL A 43 15.37 -5.17 7.27
C VAL A 43 15.57 -4.17 8.41
N GLU A 44 16.68 -4.24 9.12
CA GLU A 44 17.03 -3.21 10.10
C GLU A 44 17.45 -1.92 9.39
N ARG A 45 16.90 -0.79 9.85
CA ARG A 45 17.30 0.55 9.44
C ARG A 45 17.53 1.43 10.65
N THR A 46 18.70 2.04 10.70
CA THR A 46 19.02 3.09 11.66
C THR A 46 18.37 4.39 11.21
N THR A 47 17.52 4.96 12.06
CA THR A 47 16.94 6.28 11.80
C THR A 47 18.00 7.37 11.96
N PRO A 48 17.80 8.59 11.41
CA PRO A 48 18.71 9.71 11.62
C PRO A 48 18.99 10.05 13.09
N GLN A 49 18.12 9.62 14.00
CA GLN A 49 18.24 9.77 15.45
C GLN A 49 19.06 8.63 16.11
N GLY A 50 19.71 7.76 15.33
CA GLY A 50 20.54 6.65 15.84
C GLY A 50 19.74 5.46 16.38
N THR A 51 18.41 5.43 16.21
CA THR A 51 17.56 4.34 16.70
C THR A 51 17.41 3.25 15.64
N SER A 52 17.64 1.98 15.97
CA SER A 52 17.35 0.86 15.06
C SER A 52 15.84 0.59 15.01
N ARG A 53 15.29 0.49 13.80
CA ARG A 53 13.88 0.14 13.53
C ARG A 53 13.81 -0.90 12.42
N LEU A 54 12.80 -1.75 12.46
CA LEU A 54 12.51 -2.68 11.37
C LEU A 54 11.74 -1.95 10.26
N ALA A 55 12.28 -1.99 9.05
CA ALA A 55 11.64 -1.50 7.85
C ALA A 55 11.04 -2.67 7.05
N VAL A 56 9.76 -2.58 6.72
CA VAL A 56 9.07 -3.56 5.86
C VAL A 56 9.56 -3.39 4.42
N VAL A 57 10.06 -4.48 3.83
CA VAL A 57 10.51 -4.52 2.43
C VAL A 57 9.70 -5.48 1.57
N GLU A 58 8.84 -6.29 2.19
CA GLU A 58 7.89 -7.16 1.50
C GLU A 58 6.69 -7.47 2.40
N TYR A 59 5.51 -7.45 1.80
CA TYR A 59 4.27 -7.90 2.42
C TYR A 59 3.34 -8.48 1.35
N GLN A 60 2.48 -9.40 1.77
CA GLN A 60 1.41 -9.97 0.99
C GLN A 60 0.10 -9.23 1.30
N CYS A 61 -0.76 -9.07 0.29
CA CYS A 61 -2.11 -8.53 0.43
C CYS A 61 -3.14 -9.60 0.04
N PHE A 62 -4.19 -9.75 0.84
CA PHE A 62 -5.26 -10.71 0.63
C PHE A 62 -6.57 -9.97 0.36
N TYR A 63 -7.00 -9.94 -0.91
CA TYR A 63 -8.25 -9.31 -1.32
C TYR A 63 -9.28 -10.35 -1.73
N GLN A 64 -10.55 -10.06 -1.47
CA GLN A 64 -11.65 -10.79 -2.09
C GLN A 64 -11.66 -10.54 -3.59
N GLN A 65 -11.99 -11.55 -4.38
CA GLN A 65 -12.01 -11.44 -5.84
C GLN A 65 -12.99 -10.38 -6.32
N GLU A 66 -14.18 -10.28 -5.71
CA GLU A 66 -15.20 -9.28 -6.06
C GLU A 66 -14.74 -7.82 -5.91
N PHE A 67 -13.71 -7.57 -5.10
CA PHE A 67 -13.12 -6.24 -4.97
C PHE A 67 -12.13 -5.93 -6.10
N ALA A 68 -11.55 -6.96 -6.71
CA ALA A 68 -10.52 -6.85 -7.75
C ALA A 68 -11.07 -6.99 -9.18
N ASP A 69 -12.21 -7.66 -9.34
CA ASP A 69 -12.98 -7.76 -10.59
C ASP A 69 -13.64 -6.41 -10.96
#